data_AF-A0A7W3PP00-F1
#
_entry.id   AF-A0A7W3PP00-F1
#
_cell.length_a   1.000
_cell.length_b   1.000
_cell.length_c   1.000
_cell.angle_alpha   90.00
_cell.angle_beta   90.00
_cell.angle_gamma   90.00
#
_symmetry.space_group_name_H-M   'P 1'
#
loop_
_entity.id
_entity.type
_entity.pdbx_description
1 polymer ?
#
loop_
_entity_poly.entity_id
_entity_poly.type
_entity_poly.pdbx_seq_one_letter_code
_entity_poly.pdbx_strand_id
1 'polypeptide(L)'
;MRSHTLIKPLFATLAVATLALGLTACNQIPSLNAADNAANKTACGAITGPIGEVTSKLTSGDLVALATVASAIPAQVDTALSHVTDGPLTEALTDLKTQVTTLTVGDNSGLAQFLATGTMPDLGGVTGAVAGITARCAILSATPSL
;
A
#
# COMPACT_ATOMS: atom_id res chain seq x y z
N MET A 1 51.38 -12.99 35.86
CA MET A 1 50.03 -13.18 36.42
C MET A 1 49.18 -11.96 36.08
N ARG A 2 47.97 -12.20 35.54
CA ARG A 2 46.79 -11.32 35.36
C ARG A 2 47.00 -9.90 34.82
N SER A 3 46.59 -9.70 33.55
CA SER A 3 46.15 -8.40 33.04
C SER A 3 44.63 -8.44 32.85
N HIS A 4 43.93 -7.50 33.46
CA HIS A 4 42.47 -7.39 33.47
C HIS A 4 41.92 -6.73 32.19
N THR A 5 40.77 -7.26 31.78
CA THR A 5 39.79 -6.85 30.77
C THR A 5 39.57 -5.34 30.65
N LEU A 6 39.47 -4.82 29.43
CA LEU A 6 38.56 -3.69 29.15
C LEU A 6 38.10 -3.67 27.69
N ILE A 7 36.91 -4.22 27.48
CA ILE A 7 36.10 -4.17 26.27
C ILE A 7 35.43 -2.78 26.23
N LYS A 8 35.93 -1.86 25.39
CA LYS A 8 35.19 -0.69 24.88
C LYS A 8 36.05 -0.04 23.79
N PRO A 9 35.59 0.06 22.52
CA PRO A 9 34.39 0.83 22.19
C PRO A 9 33.66 0.27 20.94
N LEU A 10 32.73 -0.67 21.10
CA LEU A 10 31.89 -1.13 19.97
C LEU A 10 30.42 -0.69 20.09
N PHE A 11 30.06 0.03 21.17
CA PHE A 11 28.67 0.34 21.52
C PHE A 11 28.19 1.74 21.09
N ALA A 12 29.04 2.58 20.50
CA ALA A 12 28.66 3.96 20.17
C ALA A 12 28.12 4.14 18.73
N THR A 13 28.38 3.20 17.82
CA THR A 13 28.00 3.31 16.40
C THR A 13 26.68 2.62 16.04
N LEU A 14 26.12 1.77 16.92
CA LEU A 14 24.86 1.07 16.65
C LEU A 14 23.61 1.92 16.98
N ALA A 15 23.72 2.96 17.79
CA ALA A 15 22.56 3.74 18.26
C ALA A 15 22.03 4.77 17.23
N VAL A 16 22.88 5.21 16.29
CA VAL A 16 22.49 6.20 15.28
C VAL A 16 21.74 5.56 14.11
N ALA A 17 22.07 4.30 13.77
CA ALA A 17 21.35 3.54 12.76
C ALA A 17 19.90 3.26 13.22
N THR A 18 19.67 2.97 14.49
CA THR A 18 18.32 2.75 15.03
C THR A 18 17.46 4.01 15.06
N LEU A 19 18.05 5.21 15.16
CA LEU A 19 17.30 6.47 15.12
C LEU A 19 16.87 6.84 13.68
N ALA A 20 17.69 6.50 12.68
CA ALA A 20 17.34 6.64 11.27
C ALA A 20 16.28 5.61 10.80
N LEU A 21 16.33 4.37 11.32
CA LEU A 21 15.23 3.41 11.18
C LEU A 21 13.97 3.84 11.96
N GLY A 22 14.13 4.59 13.04
CA GLY A 22 13.03 5.17 13.79
C GLY A 22 12.28 6.27 13.02
N LEU A 23 12.98 7.08 12.22
CA LEU A 23 12.35 8.21 11.50
C LEU A 23 11.47 7.76 10.33
N THR A 24 11.84 6.69 9.63
CA THR A 24 11.00 6.07 8.59
C THR A 24 9.88 5.21 9.19
N ALA A 25 10.10 4.63 10.38
CA ALA A 25 9.05 3.96 11.15
C ALA A 25 8.04 4.92 11.79
N CYS A 26 8.42 6.19 12.07
CA CYS A 26 7.47 7.20 12.57
C CYS A 26 6.35 7.49 11.56
N ASN A 27 6.63 7.44 10.25
CA ASN A 27 5.59 7.62 9.23
C ASN A 27 4.61 6.44 9.18
N GLN A 28 4.97 5.28 9.76
CA GLN A 28 4.06 4.15 9.92
C GLN A 28 3.15 4.24 11.13
N ILE A 29 3.33 5.21 12.04
CA ILE A 29 2.41 5.39 13.16
C ILE A 29 1.21 6.20 12.65
N PRO A 30 -0.02 5.65 12.71
CA PRO A 30 -1.20 6.40 12.33
C PRO A 30 -1.39 7.63 13.21
N SER A 31 -1.91 8.72 12.64
CA SER A 31 -2.31 9.87 13.44
C SER A 31 -3.37 9.48 14.47
N LEU A 32 -3.18 9.92 15.71
CA LEU A 32 -4.13 9.73 16.81
C LEU A 32 -5.16 10.88 16.87
N ASN A 33 -4.97 11.93 16.07
CA ASN A 33 -5.91 13.04 15.98
C ASN A 33 -7.26 12.53 15.44
N ALA A 34 -8.35 12.89 16.12
CA ALA A 34 -9.69 12.43 15.75
C ALA A 34 -10.11 12.81 14.32
N ALA A 35 -9.75 14.00 13.84
CA ALA A 35 -10.08 14.45 12.48
C ALA A 35 -9.28 13.66 11.44
N ASP A 36 -7.97 13.45 11.65
CA ASP A 36 -7.15 12.63 10.77
C ASP A 36 -7.64 11.18 10.72
N ASN A 37 -7.97 10.61 11.88
CA ASN A 37 -8.46 9.24 11.97
C ASN A 37 -9.81 9.09 11.23
N ALA A 38 -10.72 10.06 11.37
CA ALA A 38 -11.98 10.08 10.63
C ALA A 38 -11.78 10.23 9.11
N ALA A 39 -10.85 11.10 8.69
CA ALA A 39 -10.53 11.31 7.28
C ALA A 39 -9.92 10.04 6.64
N ASN A 40 -8.99 9.40 7.34
CA ASN A 40 -8.38 8.15 6.89
C ASN A 40 -9.37 6.96 6.87
N LYS A 41 -10.29 6.89 7.83
CA LYS A 41 -11.38 5.90 7.80
C LYS A 41 -12.33 6.13 6.62
N THR A 42 -12.60 7.38 6.28
CA THR A 42 -13.39 7.75 5.10
C THR A 42 -12.69 7.32 3.81
N ALA A 43 -11.38 7.61 3.70
CA ALA A 43 -10.55 7.17 2.58
C ALA A 43 -10.56 5.63 2.43
N CYS A 44 -10.39 4.91 3.54
CA CYS A 44 -10.50 3.45 3.56
C CYS A 44 -11.88 2.97 3.13
N GLY A 45 -12.97 3.57 3.65
CA GLY A 45 -14.33 3.23 3.25
C GLY A 45 -14.58 3.38 1.76
N ALA A 46 -14.02 4.42 1.14
CA ALA A 46 -14.13 4.65 -0.31
C ALA A 46 -13.43 3.57 -1.14
N ILE A 47 -12.29 3.03 -0.68
CA ILE A 47 -11.46 2.13 -1.49
C ILE A 47 -11.64 0.63 -1.18
N THR A 48 -12.13 0.27 0.01
CA THR A 48 -12.18 -1.14 0.44
C THR A 48 -13.12 -1.99 -0.42
N GLY A 49 -14.28 -1.44 -0.82
CA GLY A 49 -15.22 -2.12 -1.71
C GLY A 49 -14.64 -2.43 -3.09
N PRO A 50 -14.15 -1.41 -3.84
CA PRO A 50 -13.48 -1.60 -5.13
C PRO A 50 -12.29 -2.57 -5.07
N ILE A 51 -11.49 -2.52 -4.01
CA ILE A 51 -10.40 -3.47 -3.78
C ILE A 51 -10.93 -4.90 -3.60
N GLY A 52 -12.02 -5.07 -2.88
CA GLY A 52 -12.68 -6.37 -2.72
C GLY A 52 -13.12 -6.96 -4.06
N GLU A 53 -13.66 -6.14 -4.96
CA GLU A 53 -14.04 -6.57 -6.31
C GLU A 53 -12.82 -6.99 -7.14
N VAL A 54 -11.77 -6.16 -7.16
CA VAL A 54 -10.50 -6.50 -7.85
C VAL A 54 -9.93 -7.81 -7.33
N THR A 55 -9.89 -7.99 -6.01
CA THR A 55 -9.38 -9.21 -5.37
C THR A 55 -10.23 -10.43 -5.75
N SER A 56 -11.55 -10.28 -5.79
CA SER A 56 -12.45 -11.35 -6.22
C SER A 56 -12.20 -11.77 -7.67
N LYS A 57 -12.01 -10.80 -8.59
CA LYS A 57 -11.74 -11.08 -10.02
C LYS A 57 -10.35 -11.65 -10.26
N LEU A 58 -9.35 -11.18 -9.52
CA LEU A 58 -8.01 -11.77 -9.49
C LEU A 58 -8.07 -13.24 -9.07
N THR A 59 -8.82 -13.54 -8.00
CA THR A 59 -8.94 -14.91 -7.46
C THR A 59 -9.71 -15.83 -8.41
N SER A 60 -10.71 -15.31 -9.12
CA SER A 60 -11.47 -16.10 -10.10
C SER A 60 -10.73 -16.32 -11.42
N GLY A 61 -9.61 -15.61 -11.65
CA GLY A 61 -8.88 -15.65 -12.92
C GLY A 61 -9.63 -15.01 -14.09
N ASP A 62 -10.67 -14.21 -13.81
CA ASP A 62 -11.48 -13.57 -14.85
C ASP A 62 -10.83 -12.25 -15.26
N LEU A 63 -9.86 -12.33 -16.18
CA LEU A 63 -9.06 -11.17 -16.62
C LEU A 63 -9.90 -10.10 -17.34
N VAL A 64 -10.99 -10.49 -18.00
CA VAL A 64 -11.88 -9.54 -18.69
C VAL A 64 -12.72 -8.76 -17.67
N ALA A 65 -13.31 -9.45 -16.69
CA ALA A 65 -14.01 -8.78 -15.61
C ALA A 65 -13.05 -7.97 -14.73
N LEU A 66 -11.83 -8.47 -14.51
CA LEU A 66 -10.76 -7.74 -13.82
C LEU A 66 -10.47 -6.41 -14.51
N ALA A 67 -10.31 -6.40 -15.83
CA ALA A 67 -10.10 -5.17 -16.60
C ALA A 67 -11.21 -4.15 -16.38
N THR A 68 -12.45 -4.62 -16.34
CA THR A 68 -13.64 -3.78 -16.17
C THR A 68 -13.64 -3.14 -14.78
N VAL A 69 -13.46 -3.94 -13.71
CA VAL A 69 -13.44 -3.39 -12.34
C VAL A 69 -12.19 -2.54 -12.09
N ALA A 70 -11.05 -2.94 -12.64
CA ALA A 70 -9.78 -2.22 -12.50
C ALA A 70 -9.84 -0.84 -13.17
N SER A 71 -10.55 -0.69 -14.29
CA SER A 71 -10.71 0.62 -14.95
C SER A 71 -11.36 1.69 -14.08
N ALA A 72 -12.16 1.30 -13.08
CA ALA A 72 -12.79 2.22 -12.12
C ALA A 72 -11.89 2.56 -10.91
N ILE A 73 -10.85 1.77 -10.65
CA ILE A 73 -9.98 1.94 -9.47
C ILE A 73 -9.27 3.29 -9.44
N PRO A 74 -8.73 3.85 -10.55
CA PRO A 74 -8.06 5.15 -10.50
C PRO A 74 -8.93 6.27 -9.94
N ALA A 75 -10.22 6.33 -10.32
CA ALA A 75 -11.15 7.34 -9.81
C ALA A 75 -11.51 7.12 -8.32
N GLN A 76 -11.62 5.86 -7.89
CA GLN A 76 -11.83 5.50 -6.49
C GLN A 76 -10.61 5.84 -5.62
N VAL A 77 -9.41 5.60 -6.16
CA VAL A 77 -8.15 6.01 -5.53
C VAL A 77 -8.09 7.53 -5.41
N ASP A 78 -8.44 8.29 -6.46
CA ASP A 78 -8.45 9.76 -6.41
C ASP A 78 -9.42 10.28 -5.35
N THR A 79 -10.58 9.63 -5.21
CA THR A 79 -11.54 9.92 -4.15
C THR A 79 -10.94 9.66 -2.76
N ALA A 80 -10.32 8.50 -2.55
CA ALA A 80 -9.65 8.18 -1.29
C ALA A 80 -8.49 9.13 -0.98
N LEU A 81 -7.69 9.50 -1.98
CA LEU A 81 -6.58 10.45 -1.89
C LEU A 81 -7.05 11.87 -1.50
N SER A 82 -8.29 12.25 -1.84
CA SER A 82 -8.84 13.55 -1.46
C SER A 82 -9.14 13.69 0.05
N HIS A 83 -9.16 12.56 0.78
CA HIS A 83 -9.46 12.50 2.21
C HIS A 83 -8.28 12.01 3.05
N VAL A 84 -7.34 11.27 2.46
CA VAL A 84 -6.25 10.64 3.21
C VAL A 84 -5.30 11.69 3.79
N THR A 85 -4.91 11.48 5.05
CA THR A 85 -3.83 12.21 5.72
C THR A 85 -2.70 11.28 6.15
N ASP A 86 -2.91 9.96 6.08
CA ASP A 86 -1.92 8.93 6.37
C ASP A 86 -0.95 8.74 5.20
N GLY A 87 0.35 8.98 5.45
CA GLY A 87 1.40 8.85 4.44
C GLY A 87 1.48 7.44 3.82
N PRO A 88 1.58 6.36 4.61
CA PRO A 88 1.64 5.00 4.08
C PRO A 88 0.41 4.60 3.26
N LEU A 89 -0.79 5.03 3.66
CA LEU A 89 -2.01 4.80 2.87
C LEU A 89 -1.96 5.58 1.55
N THR A 90 -1.45 6.81 1.57
CA THR A 90 -1.25 7.63 0.36
C THR A 90 -0.30 6.95 -0.63
N GLU A 91 0.82 6.43 -0.14
CA GLU A 91 1.79 5.69 -0.96
C GLU A 91 1.18 4.43 -1.56
N ALA A 92 0.50 3.62 -0.75
CA ALA A 92 -0.12 2.38 -1.21
C ALA A 92 -1.26 2.64 -2.23
N LEU A 93 -2.05 3.69 -2.04
CA LEU A 93 -3.07 4.15 -2.98
C LEU A 93 -2.45 4.59 -4.32
N THR A 94 -1.36 5.36 -4.25
CA THR A 94 -0.65 5.84 -5.45
C THR A 94 -0.01 4.70 -6.24
N ASP A 95 0.58 3.72 -5.53
CA ASP A 95 1.12 2.52 -6.15
C ASP A 95 -0.01 1.71 -6.81
N LEU A 96 -1.13 1.46 -6.10
CA LEU A 96 -2.29 0.77 -6.69
C LEU A 96 -2.76 1.44 -7.99
N LYS A 97 -2.90 2.77 -7.99
CA LYS A 97 -3.29 3.54 -9.18
C LYS A 97 -2.31 3.31 -10.33
N THR A 98 -1.01 3.31 -10.04
CA THR A 98 0.04 3.09 -11.03
C THR A 98 -0.04 1.67 -11.59
N GLN A 99 -0.09 0.65 -10.74
CA GLN A 99 -0.16 -0.76 -11.13
C GLN A 99 -1.42 -1.09 -11.92
N VAL A 100 -2.56 -0.50 -11.56
CA VAL A 100 -3.81 -0.70 -12.31
C VAL A 100 -3.77 0.01 -13.66
N THR A 101 -3.18 1.19 -13.73
CA THR A 101 -3.03 1.93 -15.00
C THR A 101 -2.13 1.15 -15.96
N THR A 102 -1.01 0.60 -15.50
CA THR A 102 -0.12 -0.23 -16.33
C THR A 102 -0.80 -1.53 -16.78
N LEU A 103 -1.69 -2.09 -15.96
CA LEU A 103 -2.46 -3.27 -16.32
C LEU A 103 -3.51 -2.99 -17.40
N THR A 104 -4.14 -1.82 -17.38
CA THR A 104 -5.37 -1.52 -18.14
C THR A 104 -5.23 -0.53 -19.29
N VAL A 105 -4.24 0.36 -19.28
CA VAL A 105 -4.14 1.49 -20.22
C VAL A 105 -2.93 1.35 -21.14
N GLY A 106 -3.18 1.41 -22.45
CA GLY A 106 -2.15 1.49 -23.51
C GLY A 106 -1.89 0.19 -24.27
N ASP A 107 -1.26 0.33 -25.44
CA ASP A 107 -0.95 -0.80 -26.36
C ASP A 107 0.04 -1.82 -25.78
N ASN A 108 0.77 -1.45 -24.72
CA ASN A 108 1.68 -2.32 -23.98
C ASN A 108 1.14 -2.68 -22.58
N SER A 109 -0.14 -2.43 -22.30
CA SER A 109 -0.74 -2.85 -21.03
C SER A 109 -0.70 -4.37 -20.88
N GLY A 110 -0.68 -4.86 -19.64
CA GLY A 110 -0.67 -6.30 -19.39
C GLY A 110 -1.85 -7.01 -20.06
N LEU A 111 -3.03 -6.37 -20.09
CA LEU A 111 -4.20 -6.90 -20.79
C LEU A 111 -4.07 -6.84 -22.31
N ALA A 112 -3.51 -5.76 -22.88
CA ALA A 112 -3.24 -5.70 -24.32
C ALA A 112 -2.24 -6.78 -24.75
N GLN A 113 -1.19 -7.00 -23.97
CA GLN A 113 -0.21 -8.06 -24.21
C GLN A 113 -0.83 -9.47 -24.10
N PHE A 114 -1.73 -9.68 -23.14
CA PHE A 114 -2.49 -10.93 -23.02
C PHE A 114 -3.35 -11.17 -24.26
N LEU A 115 -4.08 -10.17 -24.74
CA LEU A 115 -4.91 -10.28 -25.94
C LEU A 115 -4.07 -10.51 -27.21
N ALA A 116 -2.87 -9.92 -27.29
CA ALA A 116 -2.00 -10.03 -28.45
C ALA A 116 -1.15 -11.31 -28.49
N THR A 117 -0.70 -11.79 -27.32
CA THR A 117 0.33 -12.85 -27.22
C THR A 117 -0.12 -14.08 -26.42
N GLY A 118 -1.23 -14.00 -25.69
CA GLY A 118 -1.68 -15.04 -24.75
C GLY A 118 -0.88 -15.10 -23.44
N THR A 119 0.12 -14.23 -23.26
CA THR A 119 0.93 -14.18 -22.03
C THR A 119 0.12 -13.55 -20.90
N MET A 120 0.02 -14.25 -19.76
CA MET A 120 -0.68 -13.70 -18.59
C MET A 120 0.01 -12.41 -18.09
N PRO A 121 -0.76 -11.37 -17.76
CA PRO A 121 -0.20 -10.15 -17.18
C PRO A 121 0.40 -10.43 -15.80
N ASP A 122 1.44 -9.69 -15.44
CA ASP A 122 1.93 -9.67 -14.07
C ASP A 122 0.94 -8.91 -13.17
N LEU A 123 0.38 -9.63 -12.19
CA LEU A 123 -0.60 -9.13 -11.23
C LEU A 123 0.01 -8.96 -9.84
N GLY A 124 1.31 -9.23 -9.69
CA GLY A 124 2.03 -9.14 -8.42
C GLY A 124 2.01 -7.73 -7.82
N GLY A 125 2.19 -6.70 -8.67
CA GLY A 125 2.10 -5.31 -8.23
C GLY A 125 0.72 -4.92 -7.71
N VAL A 126 -0.34 -5.29 -8.44
CA VAL A 126 -1.73 -4.99 -8.03
C VAL A 126 -2.09 -5.71 -6.73
N THR A 127 -1.76 -7.00 -6.62
CA THR A 127 -2.01 -7.79 -5.40
C THR A 127 -1.23 -7.27 -4.19
N GLY A 128 0.04 -6.88 -4.38
CA GLY A 128 0.86 -6.27 -3.34
C GLY A 128 0.30 -4.95 -2.83
N ALA A 129 -0.09 -4.05 -3.74
CA ALA A 129 -0.68 -2.77 -3.38
C ALA A 129 -2.02 -2.93 -2.66
N VAL A 130 -2.88 -3.84 -3.14
CA VAL A 130 -4.15 -4.21 -2.48
C VAL A 130 -3.92 -4.72 -1.06
N ALA A 131 -2.95 -5.62 -0.86
CA ALA A 131 -2.63 -6.16 0.45
C ALA A 131 -2.12 -5.05 1.38
N GLY A 132 -1.27 -4.14 0.88
CA GLY A 132 -0.77 -2.99 1.62
C GLY A 132 -1.89 -2.05 2.08
N ILE A 133 -2.82 -1.69 1.19
CA ILE A 133 -3.97 -0.85 1.54
C ILE A 133 -4.86 -1.55 2.56
N THR A 134 -5.16 -2.83 2.36
CA THR A 134 -6.01 -3.60 3.26
C THR A 134 -5.41 -3.68 4.66
N ALA A 135 -4.11 -3.98 4.77
CA ALA A 135 -3.40 -4.00 6.04
C ALA A 135 -3.40 -2.63 6.71
N ARG A 136 -3.17 -1.55 5.93
CA ARG A 136 -3.14 -0.19 6.48
C ARG A 136 -4.51 0.27 6.97
N CYS A 137 -5.56 -0.04 6.22
CA CYS A 137 -6.93 0.26 6.63
C CYS A 137 -7.38 -0.53 7.86
N ALA A 138 -6.91 -1.77 8.04
CA ALA A 138 -7.14 -2.53 9.27
C ALA A 138 -6.46 -1.86 10.49
N ILE A 139 -5.22 -1.39 10.33
CA ILE A 139 -4.51 -0.63 11.37
C ILE A 139 -5.29 0.64 11.73
N LEU A 140 -5.64 1.46 10.73
CA LEU A 140 -6.38 2.71 10.92
C LEU A 140 -7.75 2.50 11.58
N SER A 141 -8.41 1.38 11.30
CA SER A 141 -9.67 1.01 11.93
C SER A 141 -9.50 0.69 13.41
N ALA A 142 -8.38 0.06 13.79
CA ALA A 142 -8.03 -0.27 15.17
C ALA A 142 -7.43 0.90 15.96
N THR A 143 -6.97 1.97 15.28
CA THR A 143 -6.38 3.14 15.93
C THR A 143 -7.43 3.91 16.76
N PRO A 144 -7.22 4.08 18.08
CA PRO A 144 -8.08 4.92 18.90
C PRO A 144 -7.90 6.40 18.55
N SER A 145 -9.00 7.14 18.52
CA SER A 145 -9.00 8.61 18.43
C SER A 145 -8.86 9.20 19.83
N LEU A 146 -7.86 10.06 20.03
CA LEU A 146 -7.57 10.78 21.28
C LEU A 146 -8.12 12.21 21.23
#